data_AF-A0A812LCQ0-F1
#
_entry.id   AF-A0A812LCQ0-F1
#
_cell.length_a   1.000
_cell.length_b   1.000
_cell.length_c   1.000
_cell.angle_alpha   90.00
_cell.angle_beta   90.00
_cell.angle_gamma   90.00
#
_symmetry.space_group_name_H-M   'P 1'
#
loop_
_entity.id
_entity.type
_entity.pdbx_description
1 polymer ?
#
loop_
_entity_poly.entity_id
_entity_poly.type
_entity_poly.pdbx_seq_one_letter_code
_entity_poly.pdbx_strand_id
1 'polypeptide(L)'
;LIMRNFPKSWMDNKGGDIDSKLRKLLGTFGQLSRLQVIASPGAVTTATATFAETAMAEKAVKALHGVDMRTAKQKREAGNRPPAEEEKFWAQIVAKVVGEEQVSNERTAQETYLLVEGFPTSWSEAQLRATFLAFGGVERLTYVPDSRYGRVARLVLKEPEEMSRVVKELHGTTVGDGDVVEECVLNCKVTSAAVQKKEEEARKRREEKEARKLYRADVRKRREEARREKEKGKDGNELDETQPEEKEDEEEEEVEEPKPKKKHAAKKVAARFEAEEREREELRRKQEEEAEQKKAEEEEAKKAAAAAYQEELRQKAKEAAERREKEQREREMERQKREEKRRLWELDRMKREEERQRREEKRRKAEEERLRREEEERQKRAEARAEAERKREEERQRKEEKMRKYEESRMRREEVRTRNEIQRELWE
;
A
#
# COMPACT_ATOMS: atom_id res chain seq x y z
N LEU A 1 18.63 18.54 -7.39
CA LEU A 1 19.95 18.83 -8.01
C LEU A 1 20.03 18.12 -9.34
N ILE A 2 20.21 18.83 -10.45
CA ILE A 2 20.51 18.23 -11.76
C ILE A 2 22.00 18.42 -12.07
N MET A 3 22.64 17.36 -12.54
CA MET A 3 24.05 17.33 -12.92
C MET A 3 24.20 16.86 -14.36
N ARG A 4 25.13 17.48 -15.09
CA ARG A 4 25.46 17.20 -16.50
C ARG A 4 26.98 17.23 -16.71
N ASN A 5 27.41 16.80 -17.89
CA ASN A 5 28.82 16.79 -18.34
C ASN A 5 29.73 15.90 -17.48
N PHE A 6 29.33 14.63 -17.33
CA PHE A 6 30.15 13.64 -16.62
C PHE A 6 31.42 13.30 -17.44
N PRO A 7 32.57 13.06 -16.78
CA PRO A 7 33.79 12.60 -17.46
C PRO A 7 33.53 11.28 -18.20
N LYS A 8 34.14 11.10 -19.38
CA LYS A 8 34.01 9.84 -20.16
C LYS A 8 34.38 8.58 -19.36
N SER A 9 35.35 8.71 -18.45
CA SER A 9 35.79 7.63 -17.55
C SER A 9 34.74 7.20 -16.52
N TRP A 10 33.66 7.97 -16.35
CA TRP A 10 32.49 7.58 -15.56
C TRP A 10 31.46 6.83 -16.39
N MET A 11 31.47 7.00 -17.71
CA MET A 11 30.57 6.37 -18.65
C MET A 11 31.09 5.03 -19.17
N ASP A 12 32.40 4.79 -19.08
CA ASP A 12 33.00 3.52 -19.49
C ASP A 12 32.61 2.40 -18.52
N ASN A 13 32.01 1.32 -19.03
CA ASN A 13 31.58 0.13 -18.25
C ASN A 13 32.69 -0.51 -17.40
N LYS A 14 33.96 -0.20 -17.67
CA LYS A 14 35.12 -0.68 -16.91
C LYS A 14 35.34 0.09 -15.60
N GLY A 15 34.74 1.27 -15.45
CA GLY A 15 35.01 2.22 -14.37
C GLY A 15 34.11 2.10 -13.15
N GLY A 16 33.17 1.15 -13.11
CA GLY A 16 32.13 1.06 -12.08
C GLY A 16 30.92 1.95 -12.38
N ASP A 17 29.76 1.57 -11.83
CA ASP A 17 28.48 2.24 -12.04
C ASP A 17 28.55 3.73 -11.65
N ILE A 18 28.17 4.61 -12.58
CA ILE A 18 28.06 6.05 -12.38
C ILE A 18 27.21 6.38 -11.15
N ASP A 19 26.19 5.56 -10.85
CA ASP A 19 25.35 5.70 -9.67
C ASP A 19 26.17 5.59 -8.37
N SER A 20 27.09 4.62 -8.29
CA SER A 20 27.95 4.42 -7.12
C SER A 20 28.94 5.56 -6.91
N LYS A 21 29.53 6.08 -7.99
CA LYS A 21 30.43 7.25 -7.93
C LYS A 21 29.70 8.50 -7.48
N LEU A 22 28.50 8.72 -8.01
CA LEU A 22 27.66 9.85 -7.62
C LEU A 22 27.19 9.75 -6.16
N ARG A 23 26.80 8.57 -5.68
CA ARG A 23 26.45 8.37 -4.26
C ARG A 23 27.63 8.68 -3.36
N LYS A 24 28.83 8.21 -3.70
CA LYS A 24 30.04 8.48 -2.93
C LYS A 24 30.42 9.97 -2.93
N LEU A 25 30.37 10.61 -4.09
CA LEU A 25 30.68 12.05 -4.23
C LEU A 25 29.64 12.92 -3.52
N LEU A 26 28.36 12.65 -3.72
CA LEU A 26 27.29 13.48 -3.15
C LEU A 26 27.07 13.19 -1.66
N GLY A 27 27.40 11.98 -1.20
CA GLY A 27 27.36 11.60 0.20
C GLY A 27 28.30 12.42 1.10
N THR A 28 29.33 13.07 0.54
CA THR A 28 30.18 14.00 1.30
C THR A 28 29.49 15.33 1.62
N PHE A 29 28.42 15.66 0.90
CA PHE A 29 27.66 16.89 1.11
C PHE A 29 26.45 16.68 2.02
N GLY A 30 25.87 15.48 2.08
CA GLY A 30 24.75 15.15 2.96
C GLY A 30 24.04 13.85 2.59
N GLN A 31 23.00 13.49 3.35
CA GLN A 31 22.20 12.30 3.08
C GLN A 31 21.35 12.46 1.82
N LEU A 32 21.45 11.48 0.92
CA LEU A 32 20.71 11.42 -0.34
C LEU A 32 19.44 10.59 -0.16
N SER A 33 18.29 11.17 -0.51
CA SER A 33 17.00 10.48 -0.51
C SER A 33 16.78 9.68 -1.80
N ARG A 34 17.16 10.26 -2.94
CA ARG A 34 16.98 9.63 -4.27
C ARG A 34 18.08 10.07 -5.22
N LEU A 35 18.55 9.15 -6.04
CA LEU A 35 19.45 9.40 -7.16
C LEU A 35 18.89 8.67 -8.38
N GLN A 36 18.83 9.36 -9.52
CA GLN A 36 18.38 8.81 -10.79
C GLN A 36 19.32 9.29 -11.89
N VAL A 37 19.90 8.35 -12.62
CA VAL A 37 20.76 8.65 -13.77
C VAL A 37 19.99 8.30 -15.04
N ILE A 38 19.88 9.27 -15.95
CA ILE A 38 19.24 9.10 -17.25
C ILE A 38 20.34 9.18 -18.31
N ALA A 39 20.73 8.01 -18.83
CA ALA A 39 21.64 7.87 -19.95
C ALA A 39 20.82 7.47 -21.19
N SER A 40 20.69 8.38 -22.16
CA SER A 40 20.05 8.08 -23.44
C SER A 40 21.12 8.08 -24.54
N PRO A 41 21.15 7.09 -25.46
CA PRO A 41 22.11 7.06 -26.57
C PRO A 41 22.02 8.35 -27.38
N GLY A 42 23.14 9.05 -27.54
CA GLY A 42 23.22 10.32 -28.29
C GLY A 42 22.81 11.58 -27.52
N ALA A 43 22.28 11.47 -26.30
CA ALA A 43 21.99 12.62 -25.44
C ALA A 43 23.02 12.78 -24.32
N VAL A 44 23.18 14.01 -23.82
CA VAL A 44 24.03 14.29 -22.66
C VAL A 44 23.46 13.56 -21.44
N THR A 45 24.27 12.69 -20.84
CA THR A 45 23.87 11.97 -19.63
C THR A 45 23.57 12.96 -18.52
N THR A 46 22.39 12.83 -17.94
CA THR A 46 21.88 13.74 -16.91
C THR A 46 21.59 12.93 -15.65
N ALA A 47 22.09 13.38 -14.50
CA ALA A 47 21.75 12.77 -13.21
C ALA A 47 20.97 13.74 -12.35
N THR A 48 19.92 13.24 -11.71
CA THR A 48 19.09 13.98 -10.77
C THR A 48 19.26 13.39 -9.38
N ALA A 49 19.69 14.22 -8.44
CA ALA A 49 19.83 13.88 -7.03
C ALA A 49 18.90 14.72 -6.15
N THR A 50 18.31 14.06 -5.16
CA THR A 50 17.46 14.65 -4.13
C THR A 50 18.14 14.45 -2.77
N PHE A 51 18.48 15.56 -2.12
CA PHE A 51 18.99 15.58 -0.75
C PHE A 51 17.84 15.62 0.25
N ALA A 52 18.07 15.13 1.47
CA ALA A 52 17.12 15.29 2.57
C ALA A 52 16.90 16.77 2.95
N GLU A 53 17.95 17.59 2.82
CA GLU A 53 17.94 19.01 3.17
C GLU A 53 18.34 19.90 1.99
N THR A 54 17.65 21.02 1.80
CA THR A 54 17.94 22.00 0.73
C THR A 54 19.33 22.60 0.86
N ALA A 55 19.77 22.90 2.08
CA ALA A 55 21.08 23.49 2.34
C ALA A 55 22.23 22.61 1.82
N MET A 56 22.07 21.28 1.87
CA MET A 56 23.08 20.34 1.36
C MET A 56 23.14 20.34 -0.17
N ALA A 57 22.00 20.52 -0.84
CA ALA A 57 21.96 20.68 -2.29
C ALA A 57 22.64 22.00 -2.74
N GLU A 58 22.45 23.09 -2.00
CA GLU A 58 23.11 24.40 -2.24
C GLU A 58 24.61 24.30 -2.05
N LYS A 59 25.05 23.65 -0.97
CA LYS A 59 26.45 23.37 -0.72
C LYS A 59 27.08 22.53 -1.84
N ALA A 60 26.38 21.49 -2.30
CA ALA A 60 26.84 20.65 -3.41
C ALA A 60 26.96 21.43 -4.73
N VAL A 61 25.97 22.27 -5.08
CA VAL A 61 26.04 23.10 -6.29
C VAL A 61 27.19 24.07 -6.23
N LYS A 62 27.33 24.80 -5.12
CA LYS A 62 28.41 25.78 -4.95
C LYS A 62 29.79 25.14 -5.03
N ALA A 63 29.92 23.89 -4.58
CA ALA A 63 31.19 23.17 -4.60
C ALA A 63 31.50 22.46 -5.92
N LEU A 64 30.49 21.96 -6.64
CA LEU A 64 30.69 21.09 -7.81
C LEU A 64 30.51 21.84 -9.14
N HIS A 65 29.72 22.90 -9.18
CA HIS A 65 29.46 23.64 -10.42
C HIS A 65 30.75 24.30 -10.94
N GLY A 66 31.10 24.02 -12.19
CA GLY A 66 32.29 24.53 -12.86
C GLY A 66 33.58 23.74 -12.59
N VAL A 67 33.54 22.68 -11.79
CA VAL A 67 34.74 21.89 -11.42
C VAL A 67 35.19 20.99 -12.57
N ASP A 68 36.51 20.91 -12.78
CA ASP A 68 37.14 19.98 -13.72
C ASP A 68 37.25 18.58 -13.11
N MET A 69 36.27 17.73 -13.43
CA MET A 69 36.21 16.34 -12.95
C MET A 69 37.03 15.35 -13.80
N ARG A 70 37.84 15.84 -14.77
CA ARG A 70 38.70 14.97 -15.59
C ARG A 70 39.81 14.34 -14.73
N THR A 71 40.13 13.08 -15.00
CA THR A 71 41.27 12.40 -14.39
C THR A 71 42.60 12.99 -14.87
N ALA A 72 43.69 12.80 -14.12
CA ALA A 72 45.01 13.29 -14.52
C ALA A 72 45.44 12.80 -15.92
N LYS A 73 45.03 11.57 -16.30
CA LYS A 73 45.26 11.02 -17.65
C LYS A 73 44.52 11.82 -18.71
N GLN A 74 43.23 12.09 -18.52
CA GLN A 74 42.42 12.89 -19.45
C GLN A 74 42.93 14.34 -19.55
N LYS A 75 43.45 14.92 -18.46
CA LYS A 75 44.07 16.25 -18.49
C LYS A 75 45.34 16.25 -19.34
N ARG A 76 46.19 15.22 -19.23
CA ARG A 76 47.38 15.05 -20.09
C ARG A 76 47.00 14.84 -21.55
N GLU A 77 46.00 14.03 -21.84
CA GLU A 77 45.49 13.80 -23.20
C GLU A 77 44.92 15.07 -23.84
N ALA A 78 44.32 15.95 -23.03
CA ALA A 78 43.85 17.27 -23.45
C ALA A 78 44.97 18.34 -23.51
N GLY A 79 46.25 17.95 -23.36
CA GLY A 79 47.39 18.87 -23.40
C GLY A 79 47.44 19.84 -22.21
N ASN A 80 46.89 19.45 -21.05
CA ASN A 80 46.72 20.29 -19.86
C ASN A 80 45.97 21.61 -20.13
N ARG A 81 45.17 21.67 -21.21
CA ARG A 81 44.34 22.85 -21.49
C ARG A 81 43.25 22.99 -20.41
N PRO A 82 42.93 24.24 -20.00
CA PRO A 82 41.77 24.46 -19.14
C PRO A 82 40.51 23.89 -19.79
N PRO A 83 39.59 23.27 -19.02
CA PRO A 83 38.38 22.69 -19.58
C PRO A 83 37.53 23.77 -20.25
N ALA A 84 37.01 23.46 -21.43
CA ALA A 84 35.97 24.29 -22.06
C ALA A 84 34.72 24.32 -21.16
N GLU A 85 33.85 25.32 -21.31
CA GLU A 85 32.66 25.44 -20.44
C GLU A 85 31.73 24.22 -20.57
N GLU A 86 31.65 23.64 -21.75
CA GLU A 86 30.93 22.39 -22.04
C GLU A 86 31.60 21.13 -21.44
N GLU A 87 32.89 21.19 -21.11
CA GLU A 87 33.62 20.10 -20.44
C GLU A 87 33.57 20.23 -18.90
N LYS A 88 33.16 21.39 -18.37
CA LYS A 88 33.07 21.61 -16.92
C LYS A 88 31.85 20.89 -16.34
N PHE A 89 32.00 20.39 -15.12
CA PHE A 89 30.90 19.75 -14.41
C PHE A 89 29.80 20.77 -14.15
N TRP A 90 28.61 20.51 -14.69
CA TRP A 90 27.49 21.42 -14.54
C TRP A 90 26.54 20.87 -13.48
N ALA A 91 26.32 21.63 -12.41
CA ALA A 91 25.42 21.30 -11.33
C ALA A 91 24.45 22.45 -11.07
N GLN A 92 23.14 22.22 -11.14
CA GLN A 92 22.15 23.26 -10.86
C GLN A 92 21.09 22.73 -9.91
N ILE A 93 20.72 23.54 -8.92
CA ILE A 93 19.46 23.32 -8.22
C ILE A 93 18.38 23.71 -9.21
N VAL A 94 17.70 22.71 -9.76
CA VAL A 94 16.36 22.97 -10.26
C VAL A 94 15.61 23.44 -9.04
N ALA A 95 15.32 24.76 -9.02
CA ALA A 95 14.63 25.44 -7.94
C ALA A 95 13.56 24.49 -7.45
N LYS A 96 13.51 24.32 -6.13
CA LYS A 96 12.53 23.48 -5.44
C LYS A 96 11.28 23.56 -6.30
N VAL A 97 10.86 22.42 -6.86
CA VAL A 97 9.45 22.27 -7.17
C VAL A 97 8.82 22.37 -5.79
N VAL A 98 8.69 23.61 -5.29
CA VAL A 98 7.74 24.01 -4.27
C VAL A 98 6.51 23.32 -4.79
N GLY A 99 5.96 22.43 -3.98
CA GLY A 99 4.84 21.58 -4.35
C GLY A 99 3.63 22.42 -4.70
N GLU A 100 3.63 22.99 -5.90
CA GLU A 100 2.50 23.51 -6.65
C GLU A 100 2.31 22.64 -7.91
N GLU A 101 3.36 22.05 -8.48
CA GLU A 101 3.22 21.04 -9.55
C GLU A 101 3.09 19.59 -9.06
N GLN A 102 3.27 19.31 -7.75
CA GLN A 102 2.88 18.01 -7.18
C GLN A 102 1.57 18.03 -6.39
N VAL A 103 1.01 19.21 -6.10
CA VAL A 103 -0.34 19.33 -5.50
C VAL A 103 -1.43 19.32 -6.58
N SER A 104 -1.09 19.47 -7.87
CA SER A 104 -2.02 19.11 -8.95
C SER A 104 -2.06 17.59 -9.24
N ASN A 105 -1.01 16.83 -8.93
CA ASN A 105 -1.03 15.38 -9.17
C ASN A 105 -1.92 14.61 -8.17
N GLU A 106 -2.12 15.10 -6.96
CA GLU A 106 -3.13 14.53 -6.04
C GLU A 106 -4.56 15.00 -6.36
N ARG A 107 -4.75 16.12 -7.07
CA ARG A 107 -6.06 16.43 -7.69
C ARG A 107 -6.35 15.59 -8.93
N THR A 108 -5.34 15.19 -9.70
CA THR A 108 -5.53 14.24 -10.82
C THR A 108 -5.95 12.84 -10.36
N ALA A 109 -5.80 12.51 -9.07
CA ALA A 109 -6.34 11.26 -8.52
C ALA A 109 -7.88 11.22 -8.48
N GLN A 110 -8.56 12.28 -8.88
CA GLN A 110 -10.01 12.32 -9.07
C GLN A 110 -10.44 12.78 -10.47
N GLU A 111 -9.52 13.17 -11.34
CA GLU A 111 -9.88 13.59 -12.69
C GLU A 111 -10.29 12.35 -13.50
N THR A 112 -11.55 12.33 -13.91
CA THR A 112 -12.04 11.38 -14.91
C THR A 112 -11.28 11.66 -16.19
N TYR A 113 -10.67 10.64 -16.78
CA TYR A 113 -9.95 10.77 -18.04
C TYR A 113 -10.44 9.74 -19.04
N LEU A 114 -10.24 10.03 -20.32
CA LEU A 114 -10.53 9.16 -21.43
C LEU A 114 -9.24 8.42 -21.83
N LEU A 115 -9.31 7.09 -21.86
CA LEU A 115 -8.25 6.24 -22.40
C LEU A 115 -8.56 5.97 -23.87
N VAL A 116 -7.67 6.34 -24.77
CA VAL A 116 -7.82 6.13 -26.22
C VAL A 116 -6.72 5.20 -26.70
N GLU A 117 -7.15 4.06 -27.23
CA GLU A 117 -6.32 3.00 -27.77
C GLU A 117 -6.57 2.88 -29.29
N GLY A 118 -5.65 2.29 -30.06
CA GLY A 118 -5.87 1.97 -31.47
C GLY A 118 -5.48 3.03 -32.51
N PHE A 119 -4.94 4.18 -32.10
CA PHE A 119 -4.37 5.17 -33.03
C PHE A 119 -2.93 4.80 -33.42
N PRO A 120 -2.50 5.06 -34.66
CA PRO A 120 -1.17 4.68 -35.14
C PRO A 120 -0.08 5.58 -34.52
N THR A 121 1.16 5.09 -34.50
CA THR A 121 2.30 5.83 -33.93
C THR A 121 2.67 7.08 -34.72
N SER A 122 2.25 7.15 -35.99
CA SER A 122 2.36 8.32 -36.87
C SER A 122 1.56 9.52 -36.34
N TRP A 123 0.49 9.29 -35.56
CA TRP A 123 -0.35 10.36 -35.05
C TRP A 123 0.40 11.21 -34.01
N SER A 124 0.47 12.50 -34.34
CA SER A 124 0.96 13.56 -33.47
C SER A 124 -0.08 13.98 -32.43
N GLU A 125 0.37 14.73 -31.42
CA GLU A 125 -0.52 15.33 -30.42
C GLU A 125 -1.55 16.25 -31.06
N ALA A 126 -1.16 16.99 -32.10
CA ALA A 126 -2.05 17.90 -32.83
C ALA A 126 -3.20 17.18 -33.52
N GLN A 127 -2.94 16.02 -34.15
CA GLN A 127 -3.98 15.22 -34.81
C GLN A 127 -4.99 14.65 -33.81
N LEU A 128 -4.52 14.15 -32.66
CA LEU A 128 -5.44 13.74 -31.58
C LEU A 128 -6.26 14.93 -31.07
N ARG A 129 -5.63 16.08 -30.80
CA ARG A 129 -6.35 17.27 -30.33
C ARG A 129 -7.39 17.77 -31.34
N ALA A 130 -7.09 17.72 -32.64
CA ALA A 130 -8.02 18.07 -33.71
C ALA A 130 -9.21 17.10 -33.76
N THR A 131 -8.95 15.80 -33.63
CA THR A 131 -9.99 14.76 -33.61
C THR A 131 -11.00 14.96 -32.47
N PHE A 132 -10.51 15.33 -31.27
CA PHE A 132 -11.37 15.56 -30.10
C PHE A 132 -11.87 17.01 -29.98
N LEU A 133 -11.60 17.89 -30.96
CA LEU A 133 -12.01 19.29 -30.92
C LEU A 133 -13.54 19.45 -30.95
N ALA A 134 -14.25 18.59 -31.68
CA ALA A 134 -15.71 18.60 -31.78
C ALA A 134 -16.43 18.28 -30.45
N PHE A 135 -15.71 17.74 -29.46
CA PHE A 135 -16.23 17.29 -28.17
C PHE A 135 -15.74 18.17 -27.00
N GLY A 136 -15.61 19.48 -27.24
CA GLY A 136 -15.16 20.46 -26.24
C GLY A 136 -13.63 20.65 -26.15
N GLY A 137 -12.86 19.85 -26.90
CA GLY A 137 -11.41 19.95 -26.97
C GLY A 137 -10.67 19.35 -25.77
N VAL A 138 -9.38 19.12 -25.97
CA VAL A 138 -8.52 18.44 -25.00
C VAL A 138 -7.82 19.47 -24.12
N GLU A 139 -7.99 19.37 -22.80
CA GLU A 139 -7.24 20.13 -21.81
C GLU A 139 -5.83 19.55 -21.66
N ARG A 140 -5.73 18.24 -21.39
CA ARG A 140 -4.46 17.55 -21.17
C ARG A 140 -4.38 16.26 -21.98
N LEU A 141 -3.23 16.03 -22.61
CA LEU A 141 -2.92 14.83 -23.37
C LEU A 141 -1.61 14.24 -22.87
N THR A 142 -1.62 12.97 -22.47
CA THR A 142 -0.42 12.25 -22.04
C THR A 142 -0.34 10.89 -22.71
N TYR A 143 0.78 10.60 -23.36
CA TYR A 143 1.03 9.28 -23.94
C TYR A 143 1.57 8.31 -22.89
N VAL A 144 1.00 7.12 -22.88
CA VAL A 144 1.42 6.01 -22.01
C VAL A 144 1.77 4.82 -22.93
N PRO A 145 2.95 4.21 -22.78
CA PRO A 145 3.29 3.01 -23.53
C PRO A 145 2.38 1.86 -23.12
N ASP A 146 1.83 1.13 -24.09
CA ASP A 146 1.03 -0.07 -23.84
C ASP A 146 1.63 -1.27 -24.59
N SER A 147 1.61 -2.41 -23.92
CA SER A 147 2.11 -3.68 -24.44
C SER A 147 1.32 -4.20 -25.65
N ARG A 148 0.03 -3.87 -25.78
CA ARG A 148 -0.83 -4.41 -26.84
C ARG A 148 -0.85 -3.56 -28.09
N TYR A 149 -1.04 -2.25 -27.92
CA TYR A 149 -1.19 -1.31 -29.02
C TYR A 149 0.05 -0.44 -29.25
N GLY A 150 1.13 -0.68 -28.50
CA GLY A 150 2.36 0.12 -28.51
C GLY A 150 2.22 1.45 -27.77
N ARG A 151 1.12 2.18 -28.02
CA ARG A 151 0.87 3.51 -27.46
C ARG A 151 -0.61 3.71 -27.14
N VAL A 152 -0.86 4.34 -26.00
CA VAL A 152 -2.20 4.73 -25.55
C VAL A 152 -2.17 6.19 -25.14
N ALA A 153 -3.25 6.92 -25.37
CA ALA A 153 -3.37 8.33 -24.98
C ALA A 153 -4.34 8.43 -23.80
N ARG A 154 -3.90 9.12 -22.74
CA ARG A 154 -4.76 9.59 -21.65
C ARG A 154 -5.15 11.03 -21.95
N LEU A 155 -6.44 11.26 -22.10
CA LEU A 155 -7.01 12.55 -22.46
C LEU A 155 -7.90 13.06 -21.32
N VAL A 156 -7.70 14.30 -20.93
CA VAL A 156 -8.64 15.06 -20.11
C VAL A 156 -9.28 16.08 -21.03
N LEU A 157 -10.59 15.97 -21.24
CA LEU A 157 -11.36 16.95 -22.00
C LEU A 157 -11.64 18.17 -21.14
N LYS A 158 -11.75 19.35 -21.76
CA LYS A 158 -12.14 20.57 -21.04
C LYS A 158 -13.53 20.45 -20.42
N GLU A 159 -14.42 19.72 -21.09
CA GLU A 159 -15.78 19.46 -20.65
C GLU A 159 -15.91 17.97 -20.28
N PRO A 160 -15.89 17.60 -18.99
CA PRO A 160 -15.91 16.19 -18.57
C PRO A 160 -17.25 15.49 -18.88
N GLU A 161 -18.33 16.26 -19.04
CA GLU A 161 -19.65 15.73 -19.40
C GLU A 161 -19.66 15.12 -20.82
N GLU A 162 -18.85 15.67 -21.73
CA GLU A 162 -18.72 15.19 -23.11
C GLU A 162 -17.92 13.88 -23.23
N MET A 163 -17.20 13.44 -22.18
CA MET A 163 -16.44 12.18 -22.21
C MET A 163 -17.35 10.96 -22.47
N SER A 164 -18.58 10.98 -21.95
CA SER A 164 -19.54 9.89 -22.17
C SER A 164 -20.03 9.86 -23.61
N ARG A 165 -20.21 11.05 -24.22
CA ARG A 165 -20.61 11.19 -25.62
C ARG A 165 -19.51 10.72 -26.55
N VAL A 166 -18.27 11.09 -26.25
CA VAL A 166 -17.08 10.62 -26.98
C VAL A 166 -16.97 9.10 -26.99
N VAL A 167 -17.17 8.43 -25.85
CA VAL A 167 -17.16 6.95 -25.85
C VAL A 167 -18.31 6.38 -26.67
N LYS A 168 -19.49 7.00 -26.65
CA LYS A 168 -20.63 6.52 -27.43
C LYS A 168 -20.44 6.68 -28.95
N GLU A 169 -19.85 7.80 -29.37
CA GLU A 169 -19.73 8.16 -30.78
C GLU A 169 -18.41 7.70 -31.41
N LEU A 170 -17.28 7.74 -30.69
CA LEU A 170 -15.97 7.41 -31.26
C LEU A 170 -15.49 5.98 -30.99
N HIS A 171 -16.02 5.29 -29.97
CA HIS A 171 -15.56 3.93 -29.66
C HIS A 171 -15.95 2.94 -30.79
N GLY A 172 -14.94 2.31 -31.39
CA GLY A 172 -15.10 1.36 -32.49
C GLY A 172 -15.35 2.03 -33.84
N THR A 173 -15.21 3.35 -33.96
CA THR A 173 -15.38 4.06 -35.23
C THR A 173 -14.05 4.27 -35.94
N THR A 174 -14.10 4.31 -37.26
CA THR A 174 -12.93 4.60 -38.10
C THR A 174 -12.79 6.11 -38.22
N VAL A 175 -11.61 6.64 -37.92
CA VAL A 175 -11.29 8.07 -37.90
C VAL A 175 -10.02 8.31 -38.69
N GLY A 176 -10.01 9.36 -39.51
CA GLY A 176 -8.97 9.66 -40.48
C GLY A 176 -9.58 9.84 -41.88
N ASP A 177 -8.89 10.57 -42.74
CA ASP A 177 -9.30 10.81 -44.13
C ASP A 177 -8.46 10.01 -45.14
N GLY A 178 -7.42 9.31 -44.67
CA GLY A 178 -6.51 8.52 -45.51
C GLY A 178 -5.44 9.35 -46.23
N ASP A 179 -5.70 10.64 -46.47
CA ASP A 179 -4.80 11.54 -47.21
C ASP A 179 -3.85 12.32 -46.28
N VAL A 180 -4.39 12.92 -45.20
CA VAL A 180 -3.62 13.76 -44.26
C VAL A 180 -3.45 13.07 -42.91
N VAL A 181 -4.46 12.31 -42.51
CA VAL A 181 -4.51 11.56 -41.26
C VAL A 181 -4.83 10.10 -41.58
N GLU A 182 -3.87 9.23 -41.30
CA GLU A 182 -3.99 7.78 -41.47
C GLU A 182 -5.26 7.24 -40.80
N GLU A 183 -6.09 6.50 -41.55
CA GLU A 183 -7.33 5.91 -41.05
C GLU A 183 -7.04 4.86 -39.97
N CYS A 184 -7.74 4.95 -38.84
CA CYS A 184 -7.63 3.98 -37.77
C CYS A 184 -8.94 3.82 -36.99
N VAL A 185 -9.10 2.69 -36.30
CA VAL A 185 -10.26 2.43 -35.44
C VAL A 185 -9.93 2.79 -34.01
N LEU A 186 -10.60 3.81 -33.46
CA LEU A 186 -10.35 4.28 -32.10
C LEU A 186 -11.11 3.45 -31.06
N ASN A 187 -10.43 3.07 -30.00
CA ASN A 187 -11.01 2.39 -28.84
C ASN A 187 -10.98 3.33 -27.63
N CYS A 188 -12.10 3.97 -27.35
CA CYS A 188 -12.25 4.94 -26.26
C CYS A 188 -12.86 4.31 -25.00
N LYS A 189 -12.28 4.51 -23.82
CA LYS A 189 -12.84 4.05 -22.53
C LYS A 189 -12.77 5.16 -21.49
N VAL A 190 -13.90 5.54 -20.89
CA VAL A 190 -13.90 6.48 -19.76
C VAL A 190 -13.36 5.73 -18.54
N THR A 191 -12.33 6.28 -17.93
CA THR A 191 -11.78 5.76 -16.71
C THR A 191 -11.74 6.86 -15.66
N SER A 192 -12.54 6.71 -14.61
CA SER A 192 -12.35 7.52 -13.42
C SER A 192 -11.40 6.80 -12.47
N ALA A 193 -10.49 7.54 -11.85
CA ALA A 193 -9.62 7.01 -10.81
C ALA A 193 -10.43 6.32 -9.69
N ALA A 194 -11.65 6.80 -9.42
CA ALA A 194 -12.58 6.17 -8.49
C ALA A 194 -13.05 4.77 -8.95
N VAL A 195 -13.38 4.60 -10.24
CA VAL A 195 -13.79 3.29 -10.79
C VAL A 195 -12.60 2.34 -10.82
N GLN A 196 -11.42 2.79 -11.24
CA GLN A 196 -10.19 1.97 -11.19
C GLN A 196 -9.86 1.50 -9.78
N LYS A 197 -9.89 2.40 -8.80
CA LYS A 197 -9.65 2.05 -7.39
C LYS A 197 -10.69 1.04 -6.89
N LYS A 198 -11.96 1.19 -7.27
CA LYS A 198 -13.03 0.26 -6.90
C LYS A 198 -12.86 -1.11 -7.56
N GLU A 199 -12.44 -1.15 -8.82
CA GLU A 199 -12.19 -2.40 -9.55
C GLU A 199 -10.95 -3.12 -9.03
N GLU A 200 -9.86 -2.40 -8.75
CA GLU A 200 -8.65 -2.95 -8.14
C GLU A 200 -8.93 -3.46 -6.71
N GLU A 201 -9.69 -2.70 -5.90
CA GLU A 201 -10.13 -3.17 -4.59
C GLU A 201 -11.02 -4.42 -4.71
N ALA A 202 -11.92 -4.46 -5.69
CA ALA A 202 -12.74 -5.63 -5.97
C ALA A 202 -11.90 -6.83 -6.40
N ARG A 203 -10.86 -6.63 -7.21
CA ARG A 203 -9.90 -7.66 -7.62
C ARG A 203 -9.13 -8.20 -6.41
N LYS A 204 -8.56 -7.30 -5.60
CA LYS A 204 -7.84 -7.67 -4.37
C LYS A 204 -8.75 -8.43 -3.40
N ARG A 205 -10.02 -8.05 -3.27
CA ARG A 205 -11.02 -8.79 -2.46
C ARG A 205 -11.35 -10.17 -3.05
N ARG A 206 -11.30 -10.37 -4.37
CA ARG A 206 -11.48 -11.68 -5.01
C ARG A 206 -10.26 -12.57 -4.76
N GLU A 207 -9.06 -12.04 -5.00
CA GLU A 207 -7.80 -12.72 -4.72
C GLU A 207 -7.67 -13.11 -3.25
N GLU A 208 -8.01 -12.23 -2.31
CA GLU A 208 -8.02 -12.53 -0.87
C GLU A 208 -9.04 -13.62 -0.51
N LYS A 209 -10.23 -13.60 -1.11
CA LYS A 209 -11.24 -14.65 -0.92
C LYS A 209 -10.77 -16.00 -1.46
N GLU A 210 -10.08 -16.01 -2.59
CA GLU A 210 -9.50 -17.23 -3.18
C GLU A 210 -8.34 -17.76 -2.35
N ALA A 211 -7.42 -16.90 -1.91
CA ALA A 211 -6.35 -17.25 -0.98
C ALA A 211 -6.91 -17.83 0.33
N ARG A 212 -7.99 -17.24 0.87
CA ARG A 212 -8.68 -17.76 2.06
C ARG A 212 -9.36 -19.10 1.82
N LYS A 213 -9.89 -19.35 0.62
CA LYS A 213 -10.45 -20.67 0.23
C LYS A 213 -9.35 -21.72 0.13
N LEU A 214 -8.23 -21.40 -0.51
CA LEU A 214 -7.06 -22.28 -0.62
C LEU A 214 -6.49 -22.63 0.74
N TYR A 215 -6.30 -21.64 1.63
CA TYR A 215 -5.86 -21.88 3.00
C TYR A 215 -6.81 -22.80 3.79
N ARG A 216 -8.13 -22.59 3.65
CA ARG A 216 -9.14 -23.47 4.29
C ARG A 216 -9.08 -24.89 3.74
N ALA A 217 -8.80 -25.08 2.45
CA ALA A 217 -8.63 -26.39 1.85
C ALA A 217 -7.36 -27.08 2.37
N ASP A 218 -6.25 -26.36 2.48
CA ASP A 218 -4.99 -26.90 3.02
C ASP A 218 -5.13 -27.35 4.48
N VAL A 219 -5.79 -26.54 5.32
CA VAL A 219 -6.08 -26.90 6.72
C VAL A 219 -6.95 -28.16 6.82
N ARG A 220 -7.94 -28.32 5.92
CA ARG A 220 -8.75 -29.56 5.86
C ARG A 220 -7.90 -30.76 5.47
N LYS A 221 -7.04 -30.61 4.46
CA LYS A 221 -6.14 -31.67 3.99
C LYS A 221 -5.20 -32.13 5.11
N ARG A 222 -4.54 -31.21 5.82
CA ARG A 222 -3.68 -31.55 6.98
C ARG A 222 -4.45 -32.24 8.10
N ARG A 223 -5.72 -31.86 8.33
CA ARG A 223 -6.56 -32.49 9.35
C ARG A 223 -6.97 -33.92 8.95
N GLU A 224 -7.20 -34.18 7.66
CA GLU A 224 -7.46 -35.52 7.14
C GLU A 224 -6.20 -36.40 7.16
N GLU A 225 -5.04 -35.86 6.80
CA GLU A 225 -3.75 -36.55 6.91
C GLU A 225 -3.44 -36.93 8.36
N ALA A 226 -3.60 -36.02 9.31
CA ALA A 226 -3.44 -36.30 10.73
C ALA A 226 -4.46 -37.33 11.27
N ARG A 227 -5.66 -37.42 10.68
CA ARG A 227 -6.63 -38.49 11.01
C ARG A 227 -6.16 -39.84 10.46
N ARG A 228 -5.68 -39.88 9.21
CA ARG A 228 -5.13 -41.10 8.60
C ARG A 228 -3.89 -41.62 9.34
N GLU A 229 -3.01 -40.74 9.81
CA GLU A 229 -1.86 -41.14 10.62
C GLU A 229 -2.28 -41.73 11.97
N LYS A 230 -3.31 -41.16 12.61
CA LYS A 230 -3.86 -41.71 13.86
C LYS A 230 -4.54 -43.07 13.66
N GLU A 231 -5.21 -43.27 12.54
CA GLU A 231 -5.78 -44.59 12.19
C GLU A 231 -4.66 -45.61 11.97
N LYS A 232 -3.63 -45.27 11.17
CA LYS A 232 -2.47 -46.16 10.95
C LYS A 232 -1.69 -46.49 12.22
N GLY A 233 -1.55 -45.54 13.15
CA GLY A 233 -0.86 -45.76 14.42
C GLY A 233 -1.67 -46.60 15.41
N LYS A 234 -3.00 -46.72 15.24
CA LYS A 234 -3.85 -47.50 16.14
C LYS A 234 -3.82 -48.99 15.80
N ASP A 235 -3.58 -49.34 14.55
CA ASP A 235 -3.48 -50.74 14.09
C ASP A 235 -2.08 -51.35 14.30
N GLY A 236 -1.06 -50.53 14.62
CA GLY A 236 0.34 -50.97 14.74
C GLY A 236 0.87 -51.24 16.14
N ASN A 237 0.07 -51.03 17.20
CA ASN A 237 0.53 -51.15 18.60
C ASN A 237 -0.06 -52.37 19.33
N GLU A 238 -0.39 -53.44 18.61
CA GLU A 238 -0.89 -54.69 19.19
C GLU A 238 0.13 -55.83 19.16
N LEU A 239 1.38 -55.57 18.77
CA LEU A 239 2.45 -56.58 18.75
C LEU A 239 3.75 -56.03 19.33
N ASP A 240 4.10 -56.59 20.48
CA ASP A 240 5.43 -57.07 20.87
C ASP A 240 5.92 -56.52 22.22
N GLU A 241 5.37 -57.10 23.29
CA GLU A 241 6.05 -57.21 24.59
C GLU A 241 7.22 -58.20 24.44
N THR A 242 8.41 -57.71 24.07
CA THR A 242 9.65 -58.46 24.32
C THR A 242 10.62 -57.61 25.12
N GLN A 243 10.79 -58.01 26.37
CA GLN A 243 11.79 -57.48 27.31
C GLN A 243 13.20 -57.80 26.80
N PRO A 244 14.16 -56.86 26.84
CA PRO A 244 15.56 -57.19 26.65
C PRO A 244 16.18 -57.66 27.97
N GLU A 245 16.58 -58.93 28.01
CA GLU A 245 17.43 -59.52 29.05
C GLU A 245 18.84 -58.92 29.01
N GLU A 246 19.37 -58.68 30.22
CA GLU A 246 20.73 -58.24 30.53
C GLU A 246 21.76 -59.27 30.04
N LYS A 247 22.88 -58.80 29.48
CA LYS A 247 24.09 -59.60 29.28
C LYS A 247 25.28 -58.89 29.92
N GLU A 248 25.75 -59.49 31.01
CA GLU A 248 27.05 -59.28 31.62
C GLU A 248 28.07 -60.15 30.84
N ASP A 249 29.18 -59.55 30.39
CA ASP A 249 30.31 -60.27 29.83
C ASP A 249 31.50 -60.14 30.81
N GLU A 250 31.84 -61.27 31.45
CA GLU A 250 33.10 -61.55 32.13
C GLU A 250 34.13 -61.99 31.08
N GLU A 251 35.33 -61.39 31.06
CA GLU A 251 36.50 -61.91 30.34
C GLU A 251 37.63 -62.22 31.35
N GLU A 252 37.85 -63.52 31.55
CA GLU A 252 39.06 -64.11 32.12
C GLU A 252 40.14 -64.21 31.04
N GLU A 253 41.39 -63.82 31.33
CA GLU A 253 42.53 -64.09 30.45
C GLU A 253 43.64 -64.84 31.22
N GLU A 254 43.90 -66.06 30.75
CA GLU A 254 44.85 -67.08 31.23
C GLU A 254 46.04 -67.16 30.25
N VAL A 255 47.30 -66.95 30.69
CA VAL A 255 48.48 -67.38 29.88
C VAL A 255 49.71 -67.77 30.74
N GLU A 256 49.92 -69.10 30.80
CA GLU A 256 51.13 -69.91 30.53
C GLU A 256 52.53 -69.65 31.20
N GLU A 257 53.00 -70.67 31.94
CA GLU A 257 54.37 -70.84 32.48
C GLU A 257 55.32 -71.62 31.52
N PRO A 258 56.65 -71.33 31.54
CA PRO A 258 57.64 -72.35 31.15
C PRO A 258 58.78 -72.60 32.17
N LYS A 259 59.20 -73.88 32.22
CA LYS A 259 60.14 -74.50 33.17
C LYS A 259 61.66 -74.32 32.85
N PRO A 260 62.56 -74.59 33.83
CA PRO A 260 63.91 -74.02 33.91
C PRO A 260 65.05 -74.98 33.54
N LYS A 261 66.22 -74.46 33.16
CA LYS A 261 67.49 -75.21 33.16
C LYS A 261 68.73 -74.37 33.52
N LYS A 262 69.48 -74.95 34.47
CA LYS A 262 70.95 -74.97 34.69
C LYS A 262 71.62 -73.87 35.52
N LYS A 263 72.09 -74.38 36.67
CA LYS A 263 73.00 -73.89 37.72
C LYS A 263 74.35 -73.41 37.17
N HIS A 264 74.80 -72.23 37.60
CA HIS A 264 76.15 -71.91 38.12
C HIS A 264 76.27 -70.39 38.32
N ALA A 265 76.33 -69.92 39.58
CA ALA A 265 76.94 -68.65 40.08
C ALA A 265 76.25 -68.14 41.38
N ALA A 266 76.23 -68.96 42.44
CA ALA A 266 75.40 -68.75 43.64
C ALA A 266 75.98 -67.78 44.72
N LYS A 267 76.71 -66.72 44.36
CA LYS A 267 77.14 -65.71 45.36
C LYS A 267 77.03 -64.25 44.94
N LYS A 268 76.67 -63.98 43.68
CA LYS A 268 76.33 -62.65 43.17
C LYS A 268 74.81 -62.43 42.99
N VAL A 269 74.00 -63.48 43.23
CA VAL A 269 72.54 -63.48 43.02
C VAL A 269 71.78 -63.03 44.27
N ALA A 270 72.24 -63.35 45.49
CA ALA A 270 71.55 -62.96 46.73
C ALA A 270 71.55 -61.42 46.93
N ALA A 271 72.67 -60.74 46.70
CA ALA A 271 72.74 -59.28 46.76
C ALA A 271 71.98 -58.59 45.62
N ARG A 272 71.77 -59.29 44.48
CA ARG A 272 70.97 -58.79 43.36
C ARG A 272 69.47 -58.95 43.62
N PHE A 273 69.09 -60.03 44.30
CA PHE A 273 67.71 -60.32 44.69
C PHE A 273 67.20 -59.37 45.78
N GLU A 274 68.01 -59.05 46.79
CA GLU A 274 67.64 -58.04 47.80
C GLU A 274 67.54 -56.62 47.22
N ALA A 275 68.35 -56.29 46.20
CA ALA A 275 68.24 -55.02 45.48
C ALA A 275 66.98 -54.98 44.59
N GLU A 276 66.67 -56.08 43.91
CA GLU A 276 65.48 -56.25 43.08
C GLU A 276 64.18 -56.23 43.91
N GLU A 277 64.20 -56.78 45.13
CA GLU A 277 63.05 -56.76 46.03
C GLU A 277 62.78 -55.34 46.55
N ARG A 278 63.82 -54.56 46.86
CA ARG A 278 63.68 -53.13 47.22
C ARG A 278 63.17 -52.29 46.05
N GLU A 279 63.67 -52.53 44.83
CA GLU A 279 63.15 -51.87 43.62
C GLU A 279 61.68 -52.22 43.38
N ARG A 280 61.27 -53.48 43.66
CA ARG A 280 59.90 -53.94 43.50
C ARG A 280 58.96 -53.36 44.56
N GLU A 281 59.42 -53.19 45.79
CA GLU A 281 58.65 -52.53 46.85
C GLU A 281 58.51 -51.02 46.58
N GLU A 282 59.57 -50.37 46.09
CA GLU A 282 59.52 -48.97 45.66
C GLU A 282 58.57 -48.77 44.46
N LEU A 283 58.58 -49.71 43.51
CA LEU A 283 57.63 -49.71 42.39
C LEU A 283 56.19 -49.90 42.87
N ARG A 284 55.94 -50.80 43.84
CA ARG A 284 54.61 -50.98 44.42
C ARG A 284 54.11 -49.74 45.14
N ARG A 285 54.97 -49.06 45.90
CA ARG A 285 54.62 -47.77 46.53
C ARG A 285 54.30 -46.70 45.51
N LYS A 286 55.10 -46.57 44.44
CA LYS A 286 54.81 -45.65 43.33
C LYS A 286 53.49 -45.97 42.64
N GLN A 287 53.20 -47.26 42.42
CA GLN A 287 51.93 -47.70 41.83
C GLN A 287 50.73 -47.43 42.76
N GLU A 288 50.88 -47.61 44.07
CA GLU A 288 49.84 -47.30 45.06
C GLU A 288 49.59 -45.79 45.16
N GLU A 289 50.65 -44.97 45.19
CA GLU A 289 50.55 -43.50 45.16
C GLU A 289 49.93 -43.00 43.85
N GLU A 290 50.31 -43.58 42.70
CA GLU A 290 49.71 -43.26 41.41
C GLU A 290 48.23 -43.69 41.34
N ALA A 291 47.88 -44.83 41.93
CA ALA A 291 46.50 -45.29 42.01
C ALA A 291 45.64 -44.42 42.93
N GLU A 292 46.19 -43.93 44.04
CA GLU A 292 45.51 -43.00 44.94
C GLU A 292 45.33 -41.64 44.28
N GLN A 293 46.34 -41.13 43.56
CA GLN A 293 46.22 -39.92 42.75
C GLN A 293 45.15 -40.06 41.67
N LYS A 294 45.14 -41.17 40.91
CA LYS A 294 44.11 -41.42 39.90
C LYS A 294 42.70 -41.49 40.49
N LYS A 295 42.53 -42.11 41.66
CA LYS A 295 41.24 -42.15 42.37
C LYS A 295 40.79 -40.76 42.81
N ALA A 296 41.71 -39.94 43.33
CA ALA A 296 41.41 -38.57 43.73
C ALA A 296 41.03 -37.70 42.50
N GLU A 297 41.76 -37.83 41.40
CA GLU A 297 41.44 -37.16 40.14
C GLU A 297 40.09 -37.61 39.57
N GLU A 298 39.76 -38.91 39.63
CA GLU A 298 38.47 -39.44 39.19
C GLU A 298 37.31 -38.93 40.07
N GLU A 299 37.49 -38.84 41.39
CA GLU A 299 36.49 -38.29 42.30
C GLU A 299 36.27 -36.79 42.06
N GLU A 300 37.35 -36.03 41.83
CA GLU A 300 37.27 -34.61 41.46
C GLU A 300 36.56 -34.43 40.11
N ALA A 301 36.88 -35.27 39.11
CA ALA A 301 36.21 -35.26 37.82
C ALA A 301 34.71 -35.57 37.93
N LYS A 302 34.31 -36.54 38.78
CA LYS A 302 32.90 -36.84 39.05
C LYS A 302 32.17 -35.68 39.73
N LYS A 303 32.82 -35.00 40.70
CA LYS A 303 32.26 -33.81 41.35
C LYS A 303 32.11 -32.64 40.36
N ALA A 304 33.11 -32.43 39.50
CA ALA A 304 33.07 -31.42 38.46
C ALA A 304 31.95 -31.71 37.44
N ALA A 305 31.79 -32.97 37.01
CA ALA A 305 30.71 -33.39 36.12
C ALA A 305 29.33 -33.18 36.74
N ALA A 306 29.16 -33.54 38.02
CA ALA A 306 27.91 -33.32 38.74
C ALA A 306 27.58 -31.82 38.89
N ALA A 307 28.58 -30.97 39.15
CA ALA A 307 28.40 -29.53 39.22
C ALA A 307 28.01 -28.92 37.86
N ALA A 308 28.67 -29.35 36.78
CA ALA A 308 28.33 -28.94 35.42
C ALA A 308 26.90 -29.33 35.03
N TYR A 309 26.46 -30.55 35.38
CA TYR A 309 25.09 -31.00 35.15
C TYR A 309 24.05 -30.18 35.92
N GLN A 310 24.33 -29.82 37.17
CA GLN A 310 23.45 -28.95 37.97
C GLN A 310 23.38 -27.53 37.39
N GLU A 311 24.47 -27.01 36.86
CA GLU A 311 24.47 -25.71 36.18
C GLU A 311 23.65 -25.76 34.88
N GLU A 312 23.78 -26.81 34.09
CA GLU A 312 22.98 -27.02 32.88
C GLU A 312 21.48 -27.08 33.19
N LEU A 313 21.07 -27.77 34.25
CA LEU A 313 19.68 -27.78 34.71
C LEU A 313 19.17 -26.40 35.11
N ARG A 314 20.02 -25.59 35.78
CA ARG A 314 19.67 -24.21 36.15
C ARG A 314 19.52 -23.32 34.92
N GLN A 315 20.37 -23.50 33.91
CA GLN A 315 20.26 -22.77 32.65
C GLN A 315 18.97 -23.14 31.92
N LYS A 316 18.67 -24.44 31.77
CA LYS A 316 17.40 -24.93 31.19
C LYS A 316 16.17 -24.40 31.93
N ALA A 317 16.22 -24.34 33.27
CA ALA A 317 15.13 -23.79 34.07
C ALA A 317 14.93 -22.28 33.83
N LYS A 318 16.02 -21.50 33.70
CA LYS A 318 15.95 -20.07 33.38
C LYS A 318 15.39 -19.84 31.98
N GLU A 319 15.86 -20.58 30.98
CA GLU A 319 15.34 -20.49 29.61
C GLU A 319 13.85 -20.86 29.53
N ALA A 320 13.43 -21.90 30.26
CA ALA A 320 12.02 -22.28 30.35
C ALA A 320 11.17 -21.18 31.01
N ALA A 321 11.68 -20.49 32.03
CA ALA A 321 11.01 -19.36 32.66
C ALA A 321 10.90 -18.15 31.71
N GLU A 322 11.97 -17.80 31.01
CA GLU A 322 11.97 -16.72 30.02
C GLU A 322 11.00 -17.00 28.87
N ARG A 323 10.93 -18.25 28.41
CA ARG A 323 9.97 -18.66 27.38
C ARG A 323 8.51 -18.48 27.84
N ARG A 324 8.22 -18.83 29.10
CA ARG A 324 6.87 -18.64 29.69
C ARG A 324 6.53 -17.16 29.84
N GLU A 325 7.47 -16.33 30.26
CA GLU A 325 7.27 -14.88 30.37
C GLU A 325 7.02 -14.25 29.00
N LYS A 326 7.80 -14.63 27.99
CA LYS A 326 7.59 -14.18 26.60
C LYS A 326 6.22 -14.59 26.07
N GLU A 327 5.81 -15.84 26.32
CA GLU A 327 4.48 -16.32 25.94
C GLU A 327 3.36 -15.57 26.67
N GLN A 328 3.53 -15.24 27.95
CA GLN A 328 2.57 -14.41 28.69
C GLN A 328 2.46 -12.99 28.12
N ARG A 329 3.59 -12.34 27.82
CA ARG A 329 3.61 -11.02 27.17
C ARG A 329 2.93 -11.05 25.80
N GLU A 330 3.14 -12.10 25.02
CA GLU A 330 2.47 -12.25 23.72
C GLU A 330 0.96 -12.41 23.87
N ARG A 331 0.50 -13.22 24.85
CA ARG A 331 -0.92 -13.37 25.17
C ARG A 331 -1.56 -12.06 25.66
N GLU A 332 -0.84 -11.26 26.45
CA GLU A 332 -1.31 -9.95 26.90
C GLU A 332 -1.42 -8.96 25.74
N MET A 333 -0.40 -8.88 24.88
CA MET A 333 -0.44 -8.08 23.66
C MET A 333 -1.60 -8.52 22.73
N GLU A 334 -1.88 -9.82 22.64
CA GLU A 334 -3.02 -10.32 21.87
C GLU A 334 -4.36 -9.90 22.49
N ARG A 335 -4.48 -9.95 23.83
CA ARG A 335 -5.66 -9.43 24.54
C ARG A 335 -5.86 -7.94 24.28
N GLN A 336 -4.81 -7.13 24.38
CA GLN A 336 -4.86 -5.71 24.07
C GLN A 336 -5.30 -5.46 22.62
N LYS A 337 -4.74 -6.17 21.64
CA LYS A 337 -5.17 -6.07 20.23
C LYS A 337 -6.64 -6.44 20.05
N ARG A 338 -7.14 -7.45 20.77
CA ARG A 338 -8.56 -7.84 20.73
C ARG A 338 -9.46 -6.77 21.34
N GLU A 339 -9.02 -6.13 22.42
CA GLU A 339 -9.73 -5.01 23.06
C GLU A 339 -9.74 -3.76 22.17
N GLU A 340 -8.60 -3.38 21.58
CA GLU A 340 -8.53 -2.28 20.61
C GLU A 340 -9.42 -2.53 19.40
N LYS A 341 -9.43 -3.77 18.87
CA LYS A 341 -10.32 -4.15 17.79
C LYS A 341 -11.79 -4.07 18.20
N ARG A 342 -12.12 -4.41 19.45
CA ARG A 342 -13.47 -4.24 20.00
C ARG A 342 -13.84 -2.77 20.11
N ARG A 343 -12.96 -1.91 20.63
CA ARG A 343 -13.17 -0.45 20.70
C ARG A 343 -13.37 0.17 19.32
N LEU A 344 -12.56 -0.24 18.35
CA LEU A 344 -12.69 0.24 16.97
C LEU A 344 -14.02 -0.18 16.35
N TRP A 345 -14.46 -1.42 16.61
CA TRP A 345 -15.77 -1.90 16.16
C TRP A 345 -16.93 -1.15 16.83
N GLU A 346 -16.82 -0.83 18.12
CA GLU A 346 -17.80 0.00 18.83
C GLU A 346 -17.86 1.43 18.29
N LEU A 347 -16.71 2.06 18.01
CA LEU A 347 -16.66 3.38 17.37
C LEU A 347 -17.30 3.38 15.97
N ASP A 348 -17.01 2.36 15.16
CA ASP A 348 -17.62 2.22 13.83
C ASP A 348 -19.14 1.96 13.93
N ARG A 349 -19.57 1.15 14.91
CA ARG A 349 -21.00 0.94 15.21
C ARG A 349 -21.68 2.27 15.58
N MET A 350 -21.08 3.05 16.49
CA MET A 350 -21.60 4.36 16.90
C MET A 350 -21.69 5.32 15.73
N LYS A 351 -20.65 5.37 14.88
CA LYS A 351 -20.64 6.23 13.68
C LYS A 351 -21.76 5.87 12.69
N ARG A 352 -22.04 4.59 12.48
CA ARG A 352 -23.16 4.14 11.65
C ARG A 352 -24.51 4.48 12.26
N GLU A 353 -24.62 4.44 13.59
CA GLU A 353 -25.83 4.83 14.31
C GLU A 353 -26.08 6.34 14.20
N GLU A 354 -25.04 7.16 14.39
CA GLU A 354 -25.09 8.60 14.17
C GLU A 354 -25.45 8.94 12.71
N GLU A 355 -24.89 8.23 11.72
CA GLU A 355 -25.24 8.45 10.33
C GLU A 355 -26.71 8.09 10.03
N ARG A 356 -27.24 7.03 10.66
CA ARG A 356 -28.68 6.70 10.58
C ARG A 356 -29.53 7.81 11.18
N GLN A 357 -29.17 8.32 12.35
CA GLN A 357 -29.88 9.44 12.98
C GLN A 357 -29.84 10.70 12.10
N ARG A 358 -28.70 11.05 11.50
CA ARG A 358 -28.60 12.18 10.57
C ARG A 358 -29.49 12.00 9.34
N ARG A 359 -29.60 10.78 8.80
CA ARG A 359 -30.49 10.47 7.67
C ARG A 359 -31.96 10.56 8.07
N GLU A 360 -32.32 10.09 9.26
CA GLU A 360 -33.68 10.21 9.81
C GLU A 360 -34.04 11.67 10.10
N GLU A 361 -33.13 12.45 10.68
CA GLU A 361 -33.33 13.89 10.91
C GLU A 361 -33.50 14.63 9.58
N LYS A 362 -32.71 14.29 8.55
CA LYS A 362 -32.86 14.86 7.20
C LYS A 362 -34.22 14.50 6.58
N ARG A 363 -34.69 13.27 6.76
CA ARG A 363 -36.03 12.84 6.31
C ARG A 363 -37.13 13.61 7.05
N ARG A 364 -37.00 13.75 8.37
CA ARG A 364 -37.94 14.51 9.20
C ARG A 364 -38.01 15.98 8.77
N LYS A 365 -36.87 16.63 8.54
CA LYS A 365 -36.82 18.02 8.04
C LYS A 365 -37.44 18.16 6.66
N ALA A 366 -37.18 17.22 5.75
CA ALA A 366 -37.78 17.24 4.41
C ALA A 366 -39.30 17.02 4.45
N GLU A 367 -39.79 16.18 5.36
CA GLU A 367 -41.22 15.96 5.58
C GLU A 367 -41.90 17.18 6.20
N GLU A 368 -41.28 17.81 7.19
CA GLU A 368 -41.73 19.07 7.80
C GLU A 368 -41.80 20.20 6.76
N GLU A 369 -40.78 20.34 5.91
CA GLU A 369 -40.78 21.30 4.81
C GLU A 369 -41.88 21.02 3.78
N ARG A 370 -42.13 19.74 3.47
CA ARG A 370 -43.23 19.34 2.58
C ARG A 370 -44.59 19.72 3.17
N LEU A 371 -44.82 19.43 4.45
CA LEU A 371 -46.05 19.81 5.14
C LEU A 371 -46.25 21.33 5.17
N ARG A 372 -45.17 22.09 5.42
CA ARG A 372 -45.22 23.56 5.38
C ARG A 372 -45.61 24.09 4.00
N ARG A 373 -45.07 23.51 2.92
CA ARG A 373 -45.45 23.88 1.54
C ARG A 373 -46.90 23.54 1.22
N GLU A 374 -47.37 22.37 1.67
CA GLU A 374 -48.76 21.94 1.48
C GLU A 374 -49.73 22.84 2.25
N GLU A 375 -49.39 23.26 3.46
CA GLU A 375 -50.17 24.22 4.25
C GLU A 375 -50.22 25.61 3.59
N GLU A 376 -49.08 26.11 3.10
CA GLU A 376 -49.01 27.38 2.35
C GLU A 376 -49.85 27.32 1.07
N GLU A 377 -49.81 26.20 0.34
CA GLU A 377 -50.64 26.02 -0.86
C GLU A 377 -52.13 25.95 -0.49
N ARG A 378 -52.48 25.28 0.62
CA ARG A 378 -53.85 25.24 1.13
C ARG A 378 -54.35 26.62 1.53
N GLN A 379 -53.51 27.45 2.16
CA GLN A 379 -53.83 28.84 2.49
C GLN A 379 -54.06 29.66 1.21
N LYS A 380 -53.16 29.59 0.23
CA LYS A 380 -53.33 30.28 -1.08
C LYS A 380 -54.61 29.87 -1.80
N ARG A 381 -54.94 28.57 -1.78
CA ARG A 381 -56.21 28.07 -2.35
C ARG A 381 -57.43 28.59 -1.60
N ALA A 382 -57.36 28.73 -0.29
CA ALA A 382 -58.44 29.29 0.51
C ALA A 382 -58.61 30.80 0.25
N GLU A 383 -57.52 31.56 0.18
CA GLU A 383 -57.53 32.99 -0.16
C GLU A 383 -58.09 33.24 -1.56
N ALA A 384 -57.65 32.47 -2.56
CA ALA A 384 -58.16 32.57 -3.92
C ALA A 384 -59.67 32.26 -4.01
N ARG A 385 -60.16 31.30 -3.20
CA ARG A 385 -61.60 31.01 -3.10
C ARG A 385 -62.36 32.18 -2.48
N ALA A 386 -61.85 32.76 -1.39
CA ALA A 386 -62.47 33.91 -0.73
C ALA A 386 -62.48 35.16 -1.64
N GLU A 387 -61.41 35.40 -2.40
CA GLU A 387 -61.36 36.51 -3.37
C GLU A 387 -62.37 36.30 -4.51
N ALA A 388 -62.48 35.08 -5.03
CA ALA A 388 -63.46 34.75 -6.06
C ALA A 388 -64.91 34.93 -5.54
N GLU A 389 -65.16 34.61 -4.27
CA GLU A 389 -66.45 34.83 -3.62
C GLU A 389 -66.78 36.33 -3.48
N ARG A 390 -65.81 37.15 -3.02
CA ARG A 390 -65.95 38.61 -2.97
C ARG A 390 -66.28 39.20 -4.34
N LYS A 391 -65.57 38.77 -5.40
CA LYS A 391 -65.85 39.21 -6.78
C LYS A 391 -67.26 38.85 -7.25
N ARG A 392 -67.76 37.65 -6.90
CA ARG A 392 -69.13 37.24 -7.20
C ARG A 392 -70.17 38.06 -6.43
N GLU A 393 -69.87 38.43 -5.18
CA GLU A 393 -70.72 39.29 -4.37
C GLU A 393 -70.76 40.72 -4.92
N GLU A 394 -69.62 41.31 -5.28
CA GLU A 394 -69.55 42.61 -5.95
C GLU A 394 -70.32 42.61 -7.28
N GLU A 395 -70.22 41.53 -8.07
CA GLU A 395 -70.99 41.39 -9.32
C GLU A 395 -72.50 41.32 -9.05
N ARG A 396 -72.93 40.61 -7.99
CA ARG A 396 -74.33 40.57 -7.55
C ARG A 396 -74.81 41.97 -7.15
N GLN A 397 -74.05 42.69 -6.33
CA GLN A 397 -74.36 44.06 -5.92
C GLN A 397 -74.46 45.02 -7.12
N ARG A 398 -73.55 44.91 -8.11
CA ARG A 398 -73.62 45.71 -9.35
C ARG A 398 -74.88 45.40 -10.17
N LYS A 399 -75.31 44.14 -10.24
CA LYS A 399 -76.55 43.75 -10.92
C LYS A 399 -77.78 44.29 -10.18
N GLU A 400 -77.81 44.17 -8.85
CA GLU A 400 -78.87 44.73 -8.01
C GLU A 400 -78.96 46.25 -8.14
N GLU A 401 -77.83 46.98 -8.12
CA GLU A 401 -77.81 48.43 -8.31
C GLU A 401 -78.30 48.84 -9.70
N LYS A 402 -77.94 48.08 -10.75
CA LYS A 402 -78.47 48.29 -12.11
C LYS A 402 -79.97 48.08 -12.17
N MET A 403 -80.48 47.01 -11.56
CA MET A 403 -81.92 46.74 -11.48
C MET A 403 -82.63 47.86 -10.73
N ARG A 404 -82.09 48.31 -9.60
CA ARG A 404 -82.62 49.44 -8.82
C ARG A 404 -82.67 50.74 -9.63
N LYS A 405 -81.61 51.08 -10.36
CA LYS A 405 -81.59 52.27 -11.25
C LYS A 405 -82.60 52.16 -12.40
N TYR A 406 -82.77 50.95 -12.94
CA TYR A 406 -83.75 50.68 -13.98
C TYR A 406 -85.18 50.86 -13.46
N GLU A 407 -85.49 50.33 -12.27
CA GLU A 407 -86.76 50.51 -11.59
C GLU A 407 -87.03 51.99 -11.25
N GLU A 408 -86.03 52.71 -10.72
CA GLU A 408 -86.16 54.15 -10.46
C GLU A 408 -86.45 54.94 -11.75
N SER A 409 -85.76 54.61 -12.85
CA SER A 409 -86.02 55.22 -14.17
C SER A 409 -87.38 54.85 -14.73
N ARG A 410 -87.85 53.63 -14.49
CA ARG A 410 -89.20 53.18 -14.86
C ARG A 410 -90.25 53.97 -14.08
N MET A 411 -90.10 54.09 -12.76
CA MET A 411 -90.99 54.87 -11.90
C MET A 411 -91.03 56.33 -12.33
N ARG A 412 -89.88 56.98 -12.61
CA ARG A 412 -89.85 58.35 -13.13
C ARG A 412 -90.60 58.50 -14.47
N ARG A 413 -90.51 57.52 -15.36
CA ARG A 413 -91.27 57.55 -16.63
C ARG A 413 -92.77 57.38 -16.39
N GLU A 414 -93.16 56.51 -15.45
CA GLU A 414 -94.55 56.34 -15.04
C GLU A 414 -95.08 57.63 -14.39
N GLU A 415 -94.33 58.27 -13.49
CA GLU A 415 -94.65 59.58 -12.89
C GLU A 415 -94.82 60.70 -13.94
N VAL A 416 -93.97 60.73 -14.98
CA VAL A 416 -94.11 61.68 -16.08
C VAL A 416 -95.38 61.39 -16.89
N ARG A 417 -95.71 60.11 -17.13
CA ARG A 417 -96.96 59.74 -17.83
C ARG A 417 -98.18 60.16 -17.04
N THR A 418 -98.25 59.85 -15.74
CA THR A 418 -99.39 60.24 -14.90
C THR A 418 -99.50 61.76 -14.79
N ARG A 419 -98.37 62.47 -14.66
CA ARG A 419 -98.37 63.95 -14.68
C ARG A 419 -98.91 64.50 -16.00
N ASN A 420 -98.52 63.93 -17.14
CA ASN A 420 -99.01 64.35 -18.46
C ASN A 420 -100.50 64.01 -18.65
N GLU A 421 -100.96 62.87 -18.15
CA GLU A 421 -102.40 62.49 -18.15
C GLU A 421 -103.22 63.50 -17.35
N ILE A 422 -102.80 63.84 -16.13
CA ILE A 422 -103.46 64.86 -15.31
C ILE A 422 -103.49 66.21 -16.02
N GLN A 423 -102.40 66.62 -16.69
CA GLN A 423 -102.39 67.87 -17.46
C GLN A 423 -103.32 67.84 -18.68
N ARG A 424 -103.47 66.67 -19.32
CA ARG A 424 -104.42 66.49 -20.41
C ARG A 424 -105.86 66.60 -19.90
N GLU A 425 -106.18 65.93 -18.80
CA GLU A 425 -107.51 66.00 -18.15
C GLU A 425 -107.86 67.42 -17.67
N LEU A 426 -106.87 68.23 -17.28
CA LEU A 426 -107.09 69.64 -16.91
C LEU A 426 -107.29 70.57 -18.12
N TRP A 427 -106.91 70.14 -19.32
CA TRP A 427 -106.99 70.95 -20.54
C TRP A 427 -108.29 70.70 -21.33
N GLU A 428 -108.81 69.48 -21.28
CA GLU A 428 -110.16 69.10 -21.72
C GLU A 428 -111.23 69.68 -20.80
#